data_AF-X1MYX8-F1
#
_entry.id   AF-X1MYX8-F1
#
_cell.length_a   1.000
_cell.length_b   1.000
_cell.length_c   1.000
_cell.angle_alpha   90.00
_cell.angle_beta   90.00
_cell.angle_gamma   90.00
#
_symmetry.space_group_name_H-M   'P 1'
#
loop_
_entity.id
_entity.type
_entity.pdbx_description
1 polymer ?
#
loop_
_entity_poly.entity_id
_entity_poly.type
_entity_poly.pdbx_seq_one_letter_code
_entity_poly.pdbx_strand_id
1 'polypeptide(L)'
;TVFNVVTGIYQPDGGRVIFKGEDLAGNKPHQIVAKGIARTFQNIRLFSNMTCLENVMSGQHCRGSAGVWSSVFKFSYQKGEENRIREEAERRLHQVGLWKFLPFQ
;
A
#
# COMPACT_ATOMS: atom_id res chain seq x y z
N THR A 1 5.17 -19.48 -6.61
CA THR A 1 3.92 -19.99 -7.21
C THR A 1 2.72 -19.79 -6.30
N VAL A 2 2.65 -20.37 -5.10
CA VAL A 2 1.50 -20.20 -4.18
C VAL A 2 1.24 -18.74 -3.77
N PHE A 3 2.25 -18.00 -3.31
CA PHE A 3 2.05 -16.60 -2.91
C PHE A 3 1.54 -15.72 -4.04
N ASN A 4 1.99 -15.96 -5.28
CA ASN A 4 1.53 -15.19 -6.43
C ASN A 4 0.03 -15.44 -6.71
N VAL A 5 -0.42 -16.68 -6.51
CA VAL A 5 -1.84 -17.05 -6.61
C VAL A 5 -2.65 -16.41 -5.49
N VAL A 6 -2.18 -16.47 -4.23
CA VAL A 6 -2.85 -15.83 -3.09
C VAL A 6 -2.95 -14.31 -3.25
N THR A 7 -1.95 -13.67 -3.88
CA THR A 7 -1.97 -12.23 -4.15
C THR A 7 -2.65 -11.83 -5.47
N GLY A 8 -3.19 -12.79 -6.23
CA GLY A 8 -3.87 -12.52 -7.51
C GLY A 8 -2.94 -12.07 -8.65
N ILE A 9 -1.63 -12.33 -8.54
CA ILE A 9 -0.66 -12.14 -9.62
C ILE A 9 -0.81 -13.24 -10.67
N TYR A 10 -1.12 -14.47 -10.23
CA TYR A 10 -1.44 -15.59 -11.10
C TYR A 10 -2.83 -16.13 -10.78
N GLN A 11 -3.52 -16.62 -11.80
CA GLN A 11 -4.74 -17.40 -11.59
C GLN A 11 -4.37 -18.84 -11.25
N PRO A 12 -5.07 -19.48 -10.30
CA PRO A 12 -4.91 -20.90 -10.07
C PRO A 12 -5.47 -21.69 -11.26
N ASP A 13 -4.76 -22.73 -11.71
CA ASP A 13 -5.24 -23.65 -12.76
C ASP A 13 -6.42 -24.52 -12.29
N GLY A 14 -6.60 -24.63 -10.96
CA GLY A 14 -7.72 -25.32 -10.33
C GLY A 14 -7.72 -25.15 -8.81
N GLY A 15 -8.83 -25.50 -8.16
CA GLY A 15 -9.03 -25.30 -6.72
C GLY A 15 -9.55 -23.90 -6.36
N ARG A 16 -9.52 -23.56 -5.07
CA ARG A 16 -10.05 -22.29 -4.53
C ARG A 16 -9.09 -21.68 -3.54
N VAL A 17 -9.09 -20.34 -3.45
CA VAL A 17 -8.29 -19.59 -2.49
C VAL A 17 -9.24 -18.89 -1.53
N ILE A 18 -9.51 -19.48 -0.39
CA ILE A 18 -10.52 -18.96 0.54
C ILE A 18 -9.85 -18.10 1.62
N PHE A 19 -10.33 -16.87 1.80
CA PHE A 19 -9.94 -15.98 2.89
C PHE A 19 -11.16 -15.35 3.52
N LYS A 20 -11.31 -15.46 4.85
CA LYS A 20 -12.48 -14.99 5.60
C LYS A 20 -13.83 -15.48 5.02
N GLY A 21 -13.85 -16.71 4.51
CA GLY A 21 -15.04 -17.31 3.90
C GLY A 21 -15.32 -16.89 2.45
N GLU A 22 -14.52 -16.00 1.87
CA GLU A 22 -14.66 -15.56 0.48
C GLU A 22 -13.60 -16.20 -0.42
N ASP A 23 -14.00 -16.63 -1.62
CA ASP A 23 -13.03 -17.04 -2.64
C ASP A 23 -12.33 -15.80 -3.22
N LEU A 24 -11.02 -15.89 -3.36
CA LEU A 24 -10.15 -14.87 -3.92
C LEU A 24 -9.74 -15.18 -5.36
N ALA A 25 -10.09 -16.37 -5.88
CA ALA A 25 -9.79 -16.73 -7.25
C ALA A 25 -10.40 -15.71 -8.24
N GLY A 26 -9.57 -15.20 -9.15
CA GLY A 26 -9.96 -14.19 -10.14
C GLY A 26 -9.94 -12.74 -9.65
N ASN A 27 -9.77 -12.49 -8.35
CA ASN A 27 -9.62 -11.13 -7.84
C ASN A 27 -8.30 -10.50 -8.31
N LYS A 28 -8.35 -9.23 -8.70
CA LYS A 28 -7.16 -8.45 -9.02
C LYS A 28 -6.39 -8.12 -7.73
N PRO A 29 -5.05 -7.93 -7.77
CA PRO A 29 -4.26 -7.66 -6.57
C PRO A 29 -4.77 -6.51 -5.69
N HIS A 30 -5.26 -5.42 -6.29
CA HIS A 30 -5.83 -4.29 -5.53
C HIS A 30 -7.10 -4.66 -4.75
N GLN A 31 -7.92 -5.58 -5.26
CA GLN A 31 -9.10 -6.09 -4.57
C GLN A 31 -8.71 -6.99 -3.40
N ILE A 32 -7.65 -7.78 -3.57
CA ILE A 32 -7.10 -8.65 -2.51
C ILE A 32 -6.48 -7.81 -1.38
N VAL A 33 -5.78 -6.72 -1.72
CA VAL A 33 -5.30 -5.73 -0.75
C VAL A 33 -6.44 -5.08 0.02
N ALA A 34 -7.54 -4.71 -0.66
CA ALA A 34 -8.73 -4.16 0.00
C ALA A 34 -9.38 -5.15 0.99
N LYS A 35 -9.25 -6.46 0.74
CA LYS A 35 -9.70 -7.52 1.66
C LYS A 35 -8.75 -7.76 2.84
N GLY A 36 -7.57 -7.14 2.84
CA GLY A 36 -6.60 -7.18 3.94
C GLY A 36 -5.42 -8.12 3.74
N ILE A 37 -5.20 -8.63 2.51
CA ILE A 37 -3.99 -9.38 2.16
C ILE A 37 -3.07 -8.48 1.35
N ALA A 38 -1.90 -8.19 1.89
CA ALA A 38 -0.84 -7.49 1.19
C ALA A 38 0.42 -8.35 1.18
N ARG A 39 1.26 -8.16 0.16
CA ARG A 39 2.57 -8.79 0.05
C ARG A 39 3.66 -7.76 0.03
N THR A 40 4.70 -7.99 0.83
CA THR A 40 5.96 -7.26 0.74
C THR A 40 6.80 -7.80 -0.42
N PHE A 41 7.46 -6.90 -1.14
CA PHE A 41 8.40 -7.27 -2.20
C PHE A 41 9.81 -7.27 -1.61
N GLN A 42 10.59 -8.32 -1.89
CA GLN A 42 11.98 -8.42 -1.44
C GLN A 42 12.83 -7.28 -2.02
N ASN A 43 12.59 -6.92 -3.28
CA ASN A 43 13.15 -5.71 -3.90
C ASN A 43 12.13 -4.58 -3.82
N ILE A 44 12.27 -3.77 -2.77
CA ILE A 44 11.44 -2.60 -2.57
C ILE A 44 11.89 -1.53 -3.57
N ARG A 45 10.99 -1.11 -4.46
CA ARG A 45 11.19 0.12 -5.23
C ARG A 45 10.76 1.30 -4.38
N LEU A 46 11.73 1.89 -3.68
CA LEU A 46 11.55 3.18 -3.00
C LEU A 46 11.57 4.30 -4.04
N PHE A 47 10.81 5.36 -3.76
CA PHE A 47 10.93 6.60 -4.51
C PHE A 47 12.16 7.34 -4.00
N SER A 48 13.26 7.25 -4.76
CA SER A 48 14.57 7.80 -4.37
C SER A 48 14.57 9.32 -4.18
N ASN A 49 13.61 10.02 -4.79
CA ASN A 49 13.48 11.46 -4.72
C ASN A 49 12.57 11.91 -3.56
N MET A 50 12.15 10.98 -2.70
CA MET A 50 11.27 11.22 -1.56
C MET A 50 11.98 10.84 -0.26
N THR A 51 11.68 11.58 0.80
CA THR A 51 12.06 11.26 2.18
C THR A 51 11.44 9.94 2.64
N CYS A 52 11.94 9.40 3.76
CA CYS A 52 11.36 8.21 4.38
C CYS A 52 9.88 8.44 4.76
N LEU A 53 9.54 9.62 5.29
CA LEU A 53 8.16 9.99 5.61
C LEU A 53 7.27 9.99 4.37
N GLU A 54 7.71 10.63 3.29
CA GLU A 54 6.96 10.71 2.03
C GLU A 54 6.77 9.32 1.39
N ASN A 55 7.76 8.43 1.47
CA ASN A 55 7.62 7.03 1.04
C ASN A 55 6.53 6.29 1.84
N VAL A 56 6.46 6.50 3.15
CA VAL A 56 5.42 5.87 4.00
C VAL A 56 4.05 6.50 3.76
N MET A 57 3.97 7.82 3.59
CA MET A 57 2.73 8.52 3.22
C MET A 57 2.19 8.03 1.86
N SER A 58 3.06 7.80 0.89
CA SER A 58 2.71 7.25 -0.43
C SER A 58 2.02 5.87 -0.33
N GLY A 59 2.42 5.02 0.63
CA GLY A 59 1.78 3.74 0.88
C GLY A 59 0.30 3.83 1.30
N GLN A 60 -0.11 4.94 1.94
CA GLN A 60 -1.52 5.17 2.31
C GLN A 60 -2.38 5.51 1.08
N HIS A 61 -1.79 6.12 0.05
CA HIS A 61 -2.50 6.44 -1.20
C HIS A 61 -2.89 5.19 -2.01
N CYS A 62 -2.21 4.05 -1.82
CA CYS A 62 -2.57 2.78 -2.47
C CYS A 62 -3.93 2.21 -2.01
N ARG A 63 -4.55 2.74 -0.95
CA ARG A 63 -5.89 2.36 -0.48
C ARG A 63 -7.02 3.20 -1.09
N GLY A 64 -6.71 4.20 -1.92
CA GLY A 64 -7.69 4.95 -2.73
C GLY A 64 -7.75 4.42 -4.15
N SER A 65 -8.96 4.21 -4.70
CA SER A 65 -9.19 3.70 -6.07
C SER A 65 -8.87 4.75 -7.16
N ALA A 66 -7.71 5.39 -7.07
CA ALA A 66 -7.38 6.55 -7.87
C ALA A 66 -6.01 6.31 -8.54
N GLY A 67 -5.90 5.15 -9.20
CA GLY A 67 -4.68 4.70 -9.87
C GLY A 67 -4.16 5.76 -10.85
N VAL A 68 -2.94 6.21 -10.61
CA VAL A 68 -2.06 6.94 -11.55
C VAL A 68 -2.54 8.36 -11.96
N TRP A 69 -3.80 8.57 -12.31
CA TRP A 69 -4.34 9.85 -12.80
C TRP A 69 -4.67 10.85 -11.69
N SER A 70 -4.98 10.39 -10.48
CA SER A 70 -5.28 11.30 -9.36
C SER A 70 -4.05 11.95 -8.76
N SER A 71 -2.88 11.31 -8.92
CA SER A 71 -1.58 11.84 -8.49
C SER A 71 -1.17 13.08 -9.26
N VAL A 72 -1.71 13.28 -10.47
CA VAL A 72 -1.41 14.45 -11.31
C VAL A 72 -2.39 15.61 -11.03
N PHE A 73 -3.64 15.33 -10.61
CA PHE A 73 -4.70 16.33 -10.54
C PHE A 73 -5.12 16.80 -9.13
N LYS A 74 -4.62 16.21 -8.03
CA LYS A 74 -5.13 16.47 -6.65
C LYS A 74 -4.30 17.40 -5.77
N PHE A 75 -3.57 18.35 -6.34
CA PHE A 75 -2.77 19.30 -5.55
C PHE A 75 -3.60 20.31 -4.73
N SER A 76 -4.94 20.40 -4.88
CA SER A 76 -5.70 21.55 -4.37
C SER A 76 -6.83 21.28 -3.36
N TYR A 77 -7.15 20.04 -2.95
CA TYR A 77 -8.32 19.78 -2.08
C TYR A 77 -8.06 18.97 -0.79
N GLN A 78 -6.83 18.78 -0.31
CA GLN A 78 -6.58 17.77 0.73
C GLN A 78 -5.74 18.20 1.95
N LYS A 79 -5.78 19.45 2.40
CA LYS A 79 -4.98 19.87 3.58
C LYS A 79 -5.32 19.07 4.86
N GLY A 80 -6.59 18.72 5.09
CA GLY A 80 -7.00 17.90 6.23
C GLY A 80 -6.68 16.40 6.09
N GLU A 81 -6.82 15.85 4.89
CA GLU A 81 -6.49 14.45 4.60
C GLU A 81 -4.98 14.20 4.62
N GLU A 82 -4.20 15.18 4.14
CA GLU A 82 -2.75 15.17 4.18
C GLU A 82 -2.22 15.11 5.62
N ASN A 83 -2.79 15.92 6.53
CA ASN A 83 -2.45 15.85 7.96
C ASN A 83 -2.74 14.46 8.54
N ARG A 84 -3.89 13.86 8.24
CA ARG A 84 -4.24 12.51 8.69
C ARG A 84 -3.28 11.44 8.16
N ILE A 85 -2.89 11.54 6.90
CA ILE A 85 -1.91 10.64 6.26
C ILE A 85 -0.54 10.81 6.90
N ARG A 86 -0.13 12.04 7.20
CA ARG A 86 1.13 12.36 7.87
C ARG A 86 1.15 11.78 9.29
N GLU A 87 0.11 11.99 10.08
CA GLU A 87 -0.01 11.45 11.44
C GLU A 87 0.03 9.91 11.45
N GLU A 88 -0.66 9.26 10.51
CA GLU A 88 -0.61 7.82 10.36
C GLU A 88 0.80 7.35 9.97
N ALA A 89 1.45 8.01 9.01
CA ALA A 89 2.79 7.67 8.57
C ALA A 89 3.83 7.82 9.69
N GLU A 90 3.75 8.91 10.46
CA GLU A 90 4.55 9.12 11.66
C GLU A 90 4.34 7.99 12.67
N ARG A 91 3.08 7.66 12.99
CA ARG A 91 2.76 6.55 13.89
C ARG A 91 3.36 5.23 13.42
N ARG A 92 3.33 4.93 12.12
CA ARG A 92 3.95 3.73 11.54
C ARG A 92 5.46 3.76 11.67
N LEU A 93 6.10 4.90 11.39
CA LEU A 93 7.55 5.06 11.54
C LEU A 93 8.01 4.90 13.00
N HIS A 94 7.22 5.37 13.96
CA HIS A 94 7.44 5.11 15.38
C HIS A 94 7.36 3.62 15.72
N GLN A 95 6.33 2.91 15.24
CA GLN A 95 6.15 1.47 15.48
C GLN A 95 7.34 0.63 15.02
N VAL A 96 7.97 1.01 13.90
CA VAL A 96 9.13 0.29 13.35
C VAL A 96 10.48 0.87 13.80
N GLY A 97 10.48 1.87 14.68
CA GLY A 97 11.70 2.49 15.22
C GLY A 97 12.51 3.30 14.20
N LEU A 98 11.92 3.67 13.06
CA LEU A 98 12.58 4.42 12.00
C LEU A 98 12.51 5.94 12.20
N TRP A 99 11.59 6.42 13.03
CA TRP A 99 11.40 7.86 13.28
C TRP A 99 12.68 8.62 13.65
N LYS A 100 13.50 8.02 14.51
CA LYS A 100 14.77 8.61 15.00
C LYS A 100 15.83 8.83 13.93
N PHE A 101 15.68 8.22 12.75
CA PHE A 101 16.62 8.33 11.64
C PHE A 101 16.17 9.34 10.59
N LEU A 102 14.96 9.91 10.72
CA LEU A 102 14.56 10.99 9.84
C LEU A 102 15.36 12.24 10.22
N PRO A 103 15.96 12.93 9.23
CA PRO A 103 16.55 14.23 9.49
C PRO A 103 15.44 15.14 10.02
N PHE A 104 15.65 15.73 11.20
CA PHE A 104 14.80 16.80 11.71
C PHE A 104 14.80 17.91 10.64
N GLN A 105 13.67 18.09 9.95
CA GLN A 105 13.43 19.24 9.07
C GLN A 105 12.97 20.43 9.89
#